data_AF-A0A2R6KIA2-F1
#
_entry.id   AF-A0A2R6KIA2-F1
#
_cell.length_a   1.000
_cell.length_b   1.000
_cell.length_c   1.000
_cell.angle_alpha   90.00
_cell.angle_beta   90.00
_cell.angle_gamma   90.00
#
_symmetry.space_group_name_H-M   'P 1'
#
loop_
_entity.id
_entity.type
_entity.pdbx_description
1 polymer ?
#
loop_
_entity_poly.entity_id
_entity_poly.type
_entity_poly.pdbx_seq_one_letter_code
_entity_poly.pdbx_strand_id
1 'polypeptide(L)'
;MVDFQSRDTRRGLEDEEDDEEEAETGSTDEPASNAEREGDDGAETERSTERGGSDSSADGDAPESERDHGGPAGEAGREKHAESDRHGGNDGGGDGDDDNGGRDERAHDDHGGHSHDRDRHHAHDLDNLGVAVVTVSSSRTLSDDPAGDTITAVMEEGDDEVVTRELIPDEYDRIEGTLDNLVGREDVDVVITTGGTGVTPDDVTIEAAKRLFDKELPGFGELFRLLSYDEIGTKVVATRATAGVIEGVPVFCLPGSENAVELGTEAIITEQAAHIAGLARREE
;
A
#
# COMPACT_ATOMS: atom_id res chain seq x y z
N MET A 1 1.59 -32.54 22.70
CA MET A 1 1.11 -32.31 24.08
C MET A 1 2.24 -31.59 24.80
N VAL A 2 2.20 -30.26 24.78
CA VAL A 2 3.22 -29.39 25.40
C VAL A 2 2.53 -28.58 26.48
N ASP A 3 3.19 -28.58 27.63
CA ASP A 3 2.66 -28.27 28.97
C ASP A 3 2.66 -26.76 29.23
N PHE A 4 1.54 -26.26 29.74
CA PHE A 4 1.26 -24.84 29.99
C PHE A 4 1.52 -24.54 31.46
N GLN A 5 2.69 -23.97 31.78
CA GLN A 5 2.98 -23.52 33.14
C GLN A 5 2.53 -22.08 33.38
N SER A 6 1.48 -21.99 34.19
CA SER A 6 0.94 -20.80 34.83
C SER A 6 1.98 -20.05 35.66
N ARG A 7 1.96 -18.71 35.59
CA ARG A 7 2.34 -17.84 36.71
C ARG A 7 1.29 -16.73 36.86
N ASP A 8 0.49 -16.92 37.90
CA ASP A 8 -0.36 -15.92 38.54
C ASP A 8 0.43 -15.40 39.77
N THR A 9 0.45 -14.09 40.02
CA THR A 9 0.40 -13.52 41.38
C THR A 9 0.26 -11.99 41.35
N ARG A 10 -1.00 -11.54 41.56
CA ARG A 10 -1.48 -10.41 42.37
C ARG A 10 -0.51 -9.31 42.85
N ARG A 11 -0.96 -8.06 42.65
CA ARG A 11 -0.82 -6.88 43.55
C ARG A 11 -2.00 -5.92 43.19
N GLY A 12 -3.09 -5.79 43.95
CA GLY A 12 -3.25 -5.03 45.21
C GLY A 12 -3.20 -3.52 44.92
N LEU A 13 -4.30 -2.85 44.52
CA LEU A 13 -5.41 -2.22 45.30
C LEU A 13 -5.01 -1.07 46.24
N GLU A 14 -5.93 -0.09 46.32
CA GLU A 14 -6.06 1.12 47.17
C GLU A 14 -5.68 2.45 46.47
N ASP A 15 -6.43 3.56 46.49
CA ASP A 15 -7.86 3.93 46.69
C ASP A 15 -7.93 5.48 46.58
N GLU A 16 -9.15 6.05 46.53
CA GLU A 16 -9.57 7.47 46.80
C GLU A 16 -9.56 8.43 45.57
N GLU A 17 -10.69 8.81 44.95
CA GLU A 17 -11.81 9.70 45.40
C GLU A 17 -11.30 11.10 45.80
N ASP A 18 -11.81 12.27 45.41
CA ASP A 18 -12.98 12.80 44.71
C ASP A 18 -12.60 14.23 44.24
N ASP A 19 -13.31 14.80 43.27
CA ASP A 19 -13.92 16.15 43.41
C ASP A 19 -14.70 16.54 42.14
N GLU A 20 -16.02 16.59 42.31
CA GLU A 20 -16.99 17.21 41.41
C GLU A 20 -16.90 18.74 41.51
N GLU A 21 -17.06 19.47 40.40
CA GLU A 21 -17.84 20.71 40.43
C GLU A 21 -18.44 21.04 39.06
N GLU A 22 -19.73 21.37 39.10
CA GLU A 22 -20.61 21.61 37.96
C GLU A 22 -20.58 23.06 37.43
N ALA A 23 -20.98 23.17 36.15
CA ALA A 23 -21.84 24.20 35.53
C ALA A 23 -21.53 25.71 35.68
N GLU A 24 -21.53 26.43 34.55
CA GLU A 24 -22.54 27.46 34.21
C GLU A 24 -22.29 27.99 32.79
N THR A 25 -23.23 27.77 31.87
CA THR A 25 -24.20 28.72 31.28
C THR A 25 -23.62 29.95 30.57
N GLY A 26 -24.10 30.15 29.35
CA GLY A 26 -23.58 31.11 28.39
C GLY A 26 -24.00 32.56 28.60
N SER A 27 -23.30 33.43 27.86
CA SER A 27 -23.74 34.78 27.55
C SER A 27 -23.31 35.13 26.12
N THR A 28 -24.30 35.26 25.25
CA THR A 28 -24.25 35.98 23.97
C THR A 28 -24.50 37.46 24.21
N ASP A 29 -23.71 38.32 23.57
CA ASP A 29 -23.92 39.74 23.15
C ASP A 29 -22.52 40.42 23.13
N GLU A 30 -22.05 41.22 22.17
CA GLU A 30 -22.61 42.21 21.22
C GLU A 30 -21.39 42.68 20.34
N PRO A 31 -21.41 43.74 19.48
CA PRO A 31 -22.19 43.94 18.26
C PRO A 31 -21.35 44.48 17.04
N ALA A 32 -22.02 44.53 15.88
CA ALA A 32 -21.94 45.52 14.78
C ALA A 32 -20.59 45.99 14.18
N SER A 33 -20.43 45.75 12.87
CA SER A 33 -19.94 46.78 11.94
C SER A 33 -20.78 46.80 10.65
N ASN A 34 -21.45 47.93 10.50
CA ASN A 34 -22.28 48.39 9.38
C ASN A 34 -21.39 48.86 8.21
N ALA A 35 -21.72 48.52 6.96
CA ALA A 35 -21.59 49.43 5.81
C ALA A 35 -22.13 48.81 4.50
N GLU A 36 -23.22 49.42 3.98
CA GLU A 36 -23.40 49.93 2.61
C GLU A 36 -23.16 48.95 1.43
N ARG A 37 -24.05 48.76 0.45
CA ARG A 37 -24.72 49.78 -0.35
C ARG A 37 -25.69 49.14 -1.36
N GLU A 38 -26.75 49.87 -1.66
CA GLU A 38 -27.81 49.60 -2.64
C GLU A 38 -27.39 49.83 -4.10
N GLY A 39 -28.20 49.28 -5.04
CA GLY A 39 -28.25 49.60 -6.47
C GLY A 39 -28.27 48.32 -7.31
N ASP A 40 -29.42 47.69 -7.60
CA ASP A 40 -30.53 48.09 -8.49
C ASP A 40 -30.20 48.10 -9.99
N ASP A 41 -31.11 47.47 -10.72
CA ASP A 41 -31.56 47.72 -12.10
C ASP A 41 -31.06 46.90 -13.31
N GLY A 42 -32.06 46.42 -14.08
CA GLY A 42 -32.04 46.22 -15.54
C GLY A 42 -31.69 44.83 -16.08
N ALA A 43 -32.62 43.89 -16.27
CA ALA A 43 -33.60 43.79 -17.36
C ALA A 43 -33.13 43.00 -18.62
N GLU A 44 -33.81 41.87 -18.83
CA GLU A 44 -34.40 41.33 -20.07
C GLU A 44 -33.51 41.00 -21.30
N THR A 45 -33.59 39.75 -21.78
CA THR A 45 -34.24 39.49 -23.07
C THR A 45 -34.52 38.00 -23.31
N GLU A 46 -35.73 37.78 -23.81
CA GLU A 46 -36.38 36.53 -24.16
C GLU A 46 -35.78 35.88 -25.42
N ARG A 47 -35.89 34.54 -25.54
CA ARG A 47 -36.22 33.88 -26.81
C ARG A 47 -36.73 32.45 -26.58
N SER A 48 -38.05 32.32 -26.73
CA SER A 48 -38.78 31.09 -26.98
C SER A 48 -38.38 30.44 -28.32
N THR A 49 -38.46 29.11 -28.41
CA THR A 49 -39.45 28.44 -29.28
C THR A 49 -39.42 26.92 -29.10
N GLU A 50 -40.63 26.38 -29.02
CA GLU A 50 -41.03 25.00 -28.83
C GLU A 50 -40.91 24.14 -30.10
N ARG A 51 -40.90 22.81 -29.90
CA ARG A 51 -41.57 21.71 -30.65
C ARG A 51 -40.77 20.43 -30.39
N GLY A 52 -41.31 19.28 -29.96
CA GLY A 52 -42.67 18.82 -29.73
C GLY A 52 -42.72 17.29 -29.92
N GLY A 53 -43.46 16.57 -29.04
CA GLY A 53 -44.12 15.24 -29.16
C GLY A 53 -43.39 14.06 -29.81
N SER A 54 -43.60 12.79 -29.45
CA SER A 54 -44.78 12.15 -28.86
C SER A 54 -44.48 10.69 -28.44
N ASP A 55 -45.20 10.23 -27.42
CA ASP A 55 -45.44 8.83 -27.06
C ASP A 55 -45.87 7.93 -28.24
N SER A 56 -45.54 6.62 -28.18
CA SER A 56 -46.53 5.56 -27.91
C SER A 56 -46.03 4.13 -28.19
N SER A 57 -46.54 3.26 -27.33
CA SER A 57 -46.50 1.80 -27.17
C SER A 57 -47.10 0.95 -28.30
N ALA A 58 -46.63 -0.31 -28.43
CA ALA A 58 -47.39 -1.54 -28.76
C ALA A 58 -46.42 -2.74 -28.81
N ASP A 59 -46.54 -3.72 -27.91
CA ASP A 59 -47.21 -5.04 -28.09
C ASP A 59 -46.39 -6.10 -28.86
N GLY A 60 -46.23 -7.29 -28.25
CA GLY A 60 -45.66 -8.45 -28.93
C GLY A 60 -45.35 -9.67 -28.05
N ASP A 61 -46.40 -10.36 -27.62
CA ASP A 61 -46.56 -11.82 -27.45
C ASP A 61 -45.40 -12.75 -27.01
N ALA A 62 -45.71 -13.55 -25.98
CA ALA A 62 -45.05 -14.81 -25.64
C ALA A 62 -45.35 -15.91 -26.69
N PRO A 63 -44.67 -17.07 -26.66
CA PRO A 63 -45.30 -18.17 -25.91
C PRO A 63 -44.34 -19.08 -25.14
N GLU A 64 -44.93 -19.69 -24.13
CA GLU A 64 -44.47 -20.85 -23.37
C GLU A 64 -44.34 -22.09 -24.27
N SER A 65 -43.38 -22.98 -23.95
CA SER A 65 -43.63 -24.42 -24.09
C SER A 65 -42.87 -25.21 -23.04
N GLU A 66 -43.65 -25.81 -22.16
CA GLU A 66 -43.26 -26.90 -21.27
C GLU A 66 -42.88 -28.16 -22.06
N ARG A 67 -41.96 -28.96 -21.52
CA ARG A 67 -42.10 -30.44 -21.38
C ARG A 67 -40.88 -31.05 -20.68
N ASP A 68 -41.09 -31.36 -19.40
CA ASP A 68 -40.93 -32.68 -18.76
C ASP A 68 -40.19 -33.78 -19.54
N HIS A 69 -39.17 -34.40 -18.91
CA HIS A 69 -39.14 -35.84 -18.61
C HIS A 69 -37.84 -36.28 -17.88
N GLY A 70 -38.03 -36.78 -16.64
CA GLY A 70 -37.47 -38.05 -16.19
C GLY A 70 -35.99 -38.15 -15.76
N GLY A 71 -35.76 -38.34 -14.45
CA GLY A 71 -34.61 -39.11 -13.95
C GLY A 71 -34.77 -40.64 -14.22
N PRO A 72 -34.03 -41.56 -13.57
CA PRO A 72 -33.19 -41.39 -12.37
C PRO A 72 -31.86 -42.18 -12.34
N ALA A 73 -31.12 -41.97 -11.23
CA ALA A 73 -30.32 -42.95 -10.45
C ALA A 73 -29.04 -43.61 -11.03
N GLY A 74 -28.05 -43.77 -10.12
CA GLY A 74 -26.83 -44.57 -10.30
C GLY A 74 -25.65 -43.91 -9.57
N GLU A 75 -25.59 -43.92 -8.24
CA GLU A 75 -25.07 -45.01 -7.39
C GLU A 75 -23.55 -44.91 -7.12
N ALA A 76 -23.23 -45.23 -5.87
CA ALA A 76 -21.99 -44.99 -5.17
C ALA A 76 -20.80 -45.84 -5.67
N GLY A 77 -19.60 -45.32 -5.43
CA GLY A 77 -18.34 -46.04 -5.61
C GLY A 77 -17.20 -45.37 -4.86
N ARG A 78 -17.23 -45.44 -3.52
CA ARG A 78 -16.05 -45.22 -2.68
C ARG A 78 -15.26 -46.52 -2.64
N GLU A 79 -14.02 -46.50 -3.12
CA GLU A 79 -13.03 -47.53 -2.78
C GLU A 79 -11.77 -46.90 -2.21
N LYS A 80 -11.34 -47.49 -1.09
CA LYS A 80 -10.19 -47.15 -0.25
C LYS A 80 -9.09 -48.17 -0.54
N HIS A 81 -7.85 -47.74 -0.77
CA HIS A 81 -6.61 -48.48 -0.51
C HIS A 81 -5.50 -47.40 -0.42
N ALA A 82 -4.88 -47.06 0.71
CA ALA A 82 -4.11 -47.80 1.71
C ALA A 82 -2.85 -48.48 1.15
N GLU A 83 -1.74 -48.31 1.90
CA GLU A 83 -0.37 -48.84 1.75
C GLU A 83 0.58 -47.89 0.98
N SER A 84 1.48 -47.12 1.61
CA SER A 84 2.55 -47.39 2.61
C SER A 84 3.78 -48.07 2.02
N ASP A 85 4.75 -47.26 1.59
CA ASP A 85 6.15 -47.68 1.49
C ASP A 85 7.04 -46.63 2.16
N ARG A 86 7.55 -47.04 3.33
CA ARG A 86 8.58 -46.33 4.09
C ARG A 86 9.93 -46.88 3.65
N HIS A 87 10.79 -46.04 3.08
CA HIS A 87 12.22 -46.32 2.99
C HIS A 87 12.92 -45.65 4.17
N GLY A 88 13.37 -46.48 5.12
CA GLY A 88 14.33 -46.11 6.14
C GLY A 88 15.72 -46.64 5.76
N GLY A 89 16.76 -45.90 6.14
CA GLY A 89 18.13 -46.38 6.16
C GLY A 89 19.14 -45.31 5.76
N ASN A 90 19.67 -44.57 6.74
CA ASN A 90 21.05 -44.08 6.66
C ASN A 90 21.61 -43.93 8.08
N ASP A 91 22.12 -45.04 8.61
CA ASP A 91 23.06 -45.08 9.73
C ASP A 91 24.47 -44.81 9.18
N GLY A 92 25.25 -44.00 9.88
CA GLY A 92 26.66 -43.79 9.53
C GLY A 92 27.33 -42.65 10.30
N GLY A 93 27.44 -42.82 11.63
CA GLY A 93 28.38 -42.05 12.44
C GLY A 93 29.82 -42.55 12.25
N GLY A 94 30.78 -41.65 12.46
CA GLY A 94 32.21 -41.95 12.40
C GLY A 94 33.04 -40.76 12.85
N ASP A 95 33.17 -40.60 14.17
CA ASP A 95 34.21 -39.80 14.80
C ASP A 95 35.60 -40.40 14.55
N GLY A 96 36.60 -39.55 14.39
CA GLY A 96 38.00 -39.95 14.24
C GLY A 96 38.93 -38.74 14.35
N ASP A 97 39.38 -38.51 15.58
CA ASP A 97 40.47 -37.60 15.94
C ASP A 97 41.86 -38.14 15.53
N ASP A 98 42.83 -37.23 15.57
CA ASP A 98 44.28 -37.40 15.81
C ASP A 98 45.27 -37.49 14.62
N ASP A 99 45.88 -36.32 14.40
CA ASP A 99 47.33 -36.02 14.50
C ASP A 99 48.37 -36.41 13.42
N ASN A 100 48.92 -35.34 12.84
CA ASN A 100 50.34 -34.99 12.69
C ASN A 100 51.20 -35.53 11.53
N GLY A 101 51.74 -34.57 10.77
CA GLY A 101 53.15 -34.62 10.34
C GLY A 101 53.41 -34.68 8.83
N GLY A 102 53.59 -33.50 8.19
CA GLY A 102 54.08 -33.43 6.82
C GLY A 102 54.40 -32.01 6.39
N ARG A 103 55.67 -31.62 6.53
CA ARG A 103 56.24 -30.42 5.90
C ARG A 103 56.24 -30.63 4.39
N ASP A 104 55.57 -29.76 3.65
CA ASP A 104 55.92 -29.48 2.25
C ASP A 104 55.64 -28.00 1.97
N GLU A 105 56.73 -27.27 1.76
CA GLU A 105 56.74 -25.90 1.29
C GLU A 105 56.15 -25.86 -0.12
N ARG A 106 54.90 -25.43 -0.23
CA ARG A 106 54.31 -24.99 -1.50
C ARG A 106 53.80 -23.58 -1.29
N ALA A 107 54.35 -22.69 -2.10
CA ALA A 107 53.97 -21.29 -2.20
C ALA A 107 52.45 -21.18 -2.31
N HIS A 108 51.83 -20.63 -1.27
CA HIS A 108 50.49 -20.10 -1.36
C HIS A 108 50.62 -18.73 -2.03
N ASP A 109 50.29 -18.69 -3.31
CA ASP A 109 49.99 -17.43 -3.98
C ASP A 109 48.89 -16.73 -3.18
N ASP A 110 49.25 -15.53 -2.74
CA ASP A 110 48.43 -14.56 -2.05
C ASP A 110 47.23 -14.22 -2.97
N HIS A 111 46.12 -14.93 -2.78
CA HIS A 111 44.84 -14.54 -3.36
C HIS A 111 44.38 -13.32 -2.59
N GLY A 112 44.85 -12.16 -3.08
CA GLY A 112 44.49 -10.84 -2.63
C GLY A 112 43.00 -10.75 -2.36
N GLY A 113 42.67 -10.22 -1.19
CA GLY A 113 41.31 -9.93 -0.80
C GLY A 113 40.65 -9.11 -1.90
N HIS A 114 39.70 -9.73 -2.60
CA HIS A 114 38.69 -9.01 -3.33
C HIS A 114 37.82 -8.31 -2.28
N SER A 115 38.28 -7.15 -1.81
CA SER A 115 37.38 -6.14 -1.29
C SER A 115 36.43 -5.81 -2.43
N HIS A 116 35.27 -6.45 -2.43
CA HIS A 116 34.19 -6.05 -3.31
C HIS A 116 33.95 -4.56 -3.03
N ASP A 117 34.29 -3.73 -4.01
CA ASP A 117 33.97 -2.31 -4.08
C ASP A 117 32.44 -2.15 -3.94
N ARG A 118 31.92 -2.14 -2.70
CA ARG A 118 30.50 -1.89 -2.42
C ARG A 118 30.09 -0.47 -2.79
N ASP A 119 31.08 0.42 -2.97
CA ASP A 119 30.86 1.86 -3.15
C ASP A 119 30.61 2.29 -4.60
N ARG A 120 30.71 1.39 -5.60
CA ARG A 120 30.46 1.76 -7.01
C ARG A 120 29.00 1.60 -7.44
N HIS A 121 28.13 1.04 -6.61
CA HIS A 121 26.72 0.85 -6.97
C HIS A 121 25.86 2.08 -6.66
N HIS A 122 26.27 2.95 -5.71
CA HIS A 122 25.56 4.17 -5.30
C HIS A 122 26.01 5.44 -6.04
N ALA A 123 26.85 5.31 -7.07
CA ALA A 123 27.40 6.47 -7.79
C ALA A 123 26.36 7.31 -8.56
N HIS A 124 25.09 6.89 -8.52
CA HIS A 124 24.01 7.47 -9.31
C HIS A 124 22.81 7.84 -8.45
N ASP A 125 22.92 7.74 -7.13
CA ASP A 125 21.83 8.06 -6.23
C ASP A 125 21.61 9.59 -6.30
N LEU A 126 20.34 9.99 -6.31
CA LEU A 126 20.00 11.41 -6.20
C LEU A 126 20.30 11.87 -4.77
N ASP A 127 20.85 13.08 -4.62
CA ASP A 127 21.21 13.60 -3.29
C ASP A 127 19.96 13.90 -2.45
N ASN A 128 18.93 14.49 -3.06
CA ASN A 128 17.61 14.73 -2.47
C ASN A 128 16.53 14.43 -3.52
N LEU A 129 15.32 14.10 -3.06
CA LEU A 129 14.16 13.81 -3.90
C LEU A 129 13.05 14.85 -3.76
N GLY A 130 12.45 15.22 -4.88
CA GLY A 130 11.10 15.78 -4.93
C GLY A 130 10.05 14.67 -4.79
N VAL A 131 9.29 14.68 -3.70
CA VAL A 131 8.33 13.64 -3.34
C VAL A 131 6.91 14.11 -3.61
N ALA A 132 6.16 13.33 -4.38
CA ALA A 132 4.72 13.49 -4.52
C ALA A 132 3.98 12.48 -3.63
N VAL A 133 3.12 12.98 -2.74
CA VAL A 133 2.30 12.14 -1.85
C VAL A 133 0.85 12.14 -2.32
N VAL A 134 0.27 10.96 -2.53
CA VAL A 134 -1.13 10.81 -2.97
C VAL A 134 -1.89 9.93 -1.99
N THR A 135 -2.83 10.53 -1.27
CA THR A 135 -3.77 9.79 -0.43
C THR A 135 -5.00 9.44 -1.24
N VAL A 136 -5.26 8.14 -1.40
CA VAL A 136 -6.46 7.62 -2.05
C VAL A 136 -7.48 7.29 -0.97
N SER A 137 -8.53 8.10 -0.87
CA SER A 137 -9.60 7.91 0.09
C SER A 137 -10.87 8.66 -0.30
N SER A 138 -12.00 7.98 -0.22
CA SER A 138 -13.35 8.54 -0.34
C SER A 138 -13.90 9.19 0.93
N SER A 139 -13.22 9.07 2.08
CA SER A 139 -13.74 9.53 3.39
C SER A 139 -12.86 10.54 4.11
N ARG A 140 -11.57 10.63 3.78
CA ARG A 140 -10.62 11.55 4.41
C ARG A 140 -10.66 12.94 3.77
N THR A 141 -10.03 13.88 4.46
CA THR A 141 -9.73 15.23 3.96
C THR A 141 -8.26 15.52 4.20
N LEU A 142 -7.68 16.53 3.53
CA LEU A 142 -6.27 16.89 3.76
C LEU A 142 -5.99 17.30 5.22
N SER A 143 -6.99 17.81 5.94
CA SER A 143 -6.88 18.11 7.38
C SER A 143 -7.03 16.90 8.30
N ASP A 144 -7.38 15.74 7.75
CA ASP A 144 -7.59 14.47 8.46
C ASP A 144 -6.97 13.33 7.63
N ASP A 145 -5.65 13.44 7.44
CA ASP A 145 -4.89 12.48 6.66
C ASP A 145 -3.56 12.11 7.37
N PRO A 146 -3.64 11.36 8.49
CA PRO A 146 -2.46 11.00 9.27
C PRO A 146 -1.47 10.14 8.49
N ALA A 147 -1.95 9.34 7.53
CA ALA A 147 -1.08 8.53 6.68
C ALA A 147 -0.23 9.42 5.77
N GLY A 148 -0.84 10.39 5.07
CA GLY A 148 -0.07 11.35 4.29
C GLY A 148 0.85 12.21 5.15
N ASP A 149 0.43 12.58 6.38
CA ASP A 149 1.25 13.34 7.33
C ASP A 149 2.50 12.56 7.73
N THR A 150 2.35 11.25 7.94
CA THR A 150 3.44 10.34 8.27
C THR A 150 4.44 10.25 7.12
N ILE A 151 3.97 10.10 5.87
CA ILE A 151 4.88 10.09 4.70
C ILE A 151 5.66 11.40 4.63
N THR A 152 4.97 12.53 4.79
CA THR A 152 5.60 13.85 4.76
C THR A 152 6.68 13.96 5.83
N ALA A 153 6.35 13.63 7.07
CA ALA A 153 7.30 13.72 8.19
C ALA A 153 8.54 12.86 7.98
N VAL A 154 8.37 11.60 7.55
CA VAL A 154 9.48 10.66 7.35
C VAL A 154 10.40 11.11 6.21
N MET A 155 9.84 11.56 5.09
CA MET A 155 10.63 11.99 3.94
C MET A 155 11.37 13.30 4.24
N GLU A 156 10.72 14.26 4.89
CA GLU A 156 11.36 15.54 5.26
C GLU A 156 12.44 15.37 6.35
N GLU A 157 12.35 14.35 7.21
CA GLU A 157 13.44 14.00 8.14
C GLU A 157 14.69 13.51 7.40
N GLY A 158 14.52 12.95 6.20
CA GLY A 158 15.59 12.48 5.31
C GLY A 158 16.18 13.54 4.38
N ASP A 159 15.90 14.83 4.59
CA ASP A 159 16.30 15.96 3.72
C ASP A 159 15.63 15.97 2.32
N ASP A 160 14.64 15.10 2.06
CA ASP A 160 13.81 15.14 0.85
C ASP A 160 12.73 16.25 0.92
N GLU A 161 12.27 16.73 -0.24
CA GLU A 161 11.25 17.78 -0.33
C GLU A 161 9.91 17.22 -0.79
N VAL A 162 8.85 17.36 0.02
CA VAL A 162 7.49 17.03 -0.44
C VAL A 162 6.95 18.16 -1.31
N VAL A 163 7.17 18.05 -2.62
CA VAL A 163 6.80 19.08 -3.61
C VAL A 163 5.29 19.17 -3.87
N THR A 164 4.55 18.10 -3.57
CA THR A 164 3.10 18.08 -3.74
C THR A 164 2.44 17.03 -2.88
N ARG A 165 1.22 17.35 -2.45
CA ARG A 165 0.35 16.43 -1.74
C ARG A 165 -1.07 16.53 -2.25
N GLU A 166 -1.64 15.38 -2.62
CA GLU A 166 -2.98 15.28 -3.18
C GLU A 166 -3.81 14.25 -2.41
N LEU A 167 -5.12 14.52 -2.31
CA LEU A 167 -6.09 13.56 -1.79
C LEU A 167 -7.18 13.38 -2.84
N ILE A 168 -7.34 12.14 -3.31
CA ILE A 168 -8.23 11.78 -4.41
C ILE A 168 -9.18 10.65 -4.00
N PRO A 169 -10.37 10.54 -4.61
CA PRO A 169 -11.27 9.42 -4.35
C PRO A 169 -10.72 8.09 -4.90
N ASP A 170 -11.26 6.99 -4.40
CA ASP A 170 -10.97 5.60 -4.81
C ASP A 170 -11.54 5.28 -6.22
N GLU A 171 -11.14 6.05 -7.23
CA GLU A 171 -11.61 5.93 -8.62
C GLU A 171 -10.45 5.59 -9.56
N TYR A 172 -10.59 4.51 -10.33
CA TYR A 172 -9.54 3.99 -11.21
C TYR A 172 -8.94 5.07 -12.13
N ASP A 173 -9.79 5.77 -12.88
CA ASP A 173 -9.35 6.80 -13.83
C ASP A 173 -8.73 8.02 -13.13
N ARG A 174 -9.16 8.32 -11.90
CA ARG A 174 -8.58 9.41 -11.11
C ARG A 174 -7.18 9.06 -10.64
N ILE A 175 -6.98 7.84 -10.15
CA ILE A 175 -5.68 7.36 -9.70
C ILE A 175 -4.73 7.28 -10.89
N GLU A 176 -5.14 6.65 -12.00
CA GLU A 176 -4.32 6.54 -13.21
C GLU A 176 -3.90 7.92 -13.73
N GLY A 177 -4.85 8.84 -13.90
CA GLY A 177 -4.55 10.19 -14.38
C GLY A 177 -3.70 11.01 -13.40
N THR A 178 -3.87 10.83 -12.09
CA THR A 178 -3.04 11.53 -11.10
C THR A 178 -1.59 11.05 -11.16
N LEU A 179 -1.38 9.73 -11.23
CA LEU A 179 -0.04 9.16 -11.37
C LEU A 179 0.66 9.63 -12.65
N ASP A 180 -0.02 9.53 -13.80
CA ASP A 180 0.48 9.98 -15.11
C ASP A 180 0.89 11.47 -15.09
N ASN A 181 0.04 12.33 -14.51
CA ASN A 181 0.36 13.75 -14.40
C ASN A 181 1.55 14.02 -13.48
N LEU A 182 1.67 13.30 -12.36
CA LEU A 182 2.72 13.52 -11.36
C LEU A 182 4.09 13.08 -11.87
N VAL A 183 4.18 11.92 -12.53
CA VAL A 183 5.46 11.42 -13.06
C VAL A 183 6.00 12.27 -14.21
N GLY A 184 5.12 12.99 -14.92
CA GLY A 184 5.50 13.95 -15.95
C GLY A 184 5.99 15.31 -15.43
N ARG A 185 5.96 15.56 -14.11
CA ARG A 185 6.44 16.82 -13.53
C ARG A 185 7.96 16.79 -13.33
N GLU A 186 8.62 17.89 -13.70
CA GLU A 186 10.07 18.05 -13.56
C GLU A 186 10.56 18.13 -12.10
N ASP A 187 9.68 18.45 -11.16
CA ASP A 187 9.96 18.54 -9.72
C ASP A 187 9.62 17.25 -8.95
N VAL A 188 9.19 16.18 -9.62
CA VAL A 188 8.82 14.91 -8.99
C VAL A 188 9.84 13.82 -9.32
N ASP A 189 10.49 13.32 -8.28
CA ASP A 189 11.48 12.24 -8.35
C ASP A 189 10.95 10.90 -7.85
N VAL A 190 9.91 10.92 -7.02
CA VAL A 190 9.23 9.71 -6.51
C VAL A 190 7.76 10.01 -6.22
N VAL A 191 6.89 9.04 -6.48
CA VAL A 191 5.48 9.10 -6.09
C VAL A 191 5.18 8.04 -5.04
N ILE A 192 4.56 8.44 -3.93
CA ILE A 192 4.14 7.54 -2.86
C ILE A 192 2.62 7.69 -2.70
N THR A 193 1.89 6.60 -2.94
CA THR A 193 0.46 6.54 -2.71
C THR A 193 0.14 5.79 -1.43
N THR A 194 -0.93 6.19 -0.74
CA THR A 194 -1.48 5.45 0.42
C THR A 194 -2.99 5.31 0.29
N GLY A 195 -3.51 4.10 0.54
CA GLY A 195 -4.95 3.82 0.47
C GLY A 195 -5.42 3.17 -0.84
N GLY A 196 -6.68 2.72 -0.85
CA GLY A 196 -7.31 2.03 -1.99
C GLY A 196 -6.64 0.72 -2.42
N THR A 197 -5.85 0.06 -1.54
CA THR A 197 -5.13 -1.19 -1.86
C THR A 197 -5.78 -2.46 -1.31
N GLY A 198 -6.92 -2.36 -0.63
CA GLY A 198 -7.59 -3.51 -0.02
C GLY A 198 -8.14 -4.54 -1.02
N VAL A 199 -9.10 -5.33 -0.55
CA VAL A 199 -9.73 -6.42 -1.33
C VAL A 199 -11.20 -6.14 -1.67
N THR A 200 -11.68 -4.94 -1.35
CA THR A 200 -13.04 -4.53 -1.70
C THR A 200 -13.10 -4.09 -3.17
N PRO A 201 -14.29 -4.05 -3.80
CA PRO A 201 -14.41 -3.65 -5.20
C PRO A 201 -13.90 -2.25 -5.53
N ASP A 202 -13.90 -1.36 -4.53
CA ASP A 202 -13.49 0.04 -4.68
C ASP A 202 -11.96 0.19 -4.50
N ASP A 203 -11.28 -0.83 -3.96
CA ASP A 203 -9.82 -0.84 -3.80
C ASP A 203 -9.12 -1.12 -5.14
N VAL A 204 -8.84 -0.05 -5.89
CA VAL A 204 -8.32 -0.12 -7.26
C VAL A 204 -6.95 0.54 -7.48
N THR A 205 -6.28 1.01 -6.42
CA THR A 205 -4.99 1.72 -6.51
C THR A 205 -3.92 0.88 -7.21
N ILE A 206 -3.84 -0.41 -6.89
CA ILE A 206 -2.82 -1.31 -7.45
C ILE A 206 -3.09 -1.59 -8.93
N GLU A 207 -4.36 -1.80 -9.28
CA GLU A 207 -4.81 -2.05 -10.64
C GLU A 207 -4.56 -0.84 -11.55
N ALA A 208 -4.78 0.37 -11.04
CA ALA A 208 -4.51 1.61 -11.75
C ALA A 208 -3.00 1.81 -11.94
N ALA A 209 -2.20 1.71 -10.86
CA ALA A 209 -0.75 1.89 -10.93
C ALA A 209 -0.05 0.86 -11.83
N LYS A 210 -0.42 -0.43 -11.72
CA LYS A 210 0.19 -1.50 -12.54
C LYS A 210 0.01 -1.31 -14.04
N ARG A 211 -1.06 -0.64 -14.46
CA ARG A 211 -1.33 -0.37 -15.87
C ARG A 211 -0.30 0.60 -16.48
N LEU A 212 0.29 1.45 -15.64
CA LEU A 212 1.26 2.46 -16.05
C LEU A 212 2.73 1.99 -15.89
N PHE A 213 2.99 0.92 -15.15
CA PHE A 213 4.35 0.46 -14.91
C PHE A 213 5.06 0.02 -16.20
N ASP A 214 6.14 0.72 -16.54
CA ASP A 214 7.13 0.23 -17.53
C ASP A 214 7.85 -1.01 -17.00
N LYS A 215 8.10 -1.02 -15.68
CA LYS A 215 8.77 -2.11 -14.97
C LYS A 215 8.19 -2.26 -13.58
N GLU A 216 7.68 -3.45 -13.27
CA GLU A 216 7.26 -3.79 -11.91
C GLU A 216 8.48 -4.04 -11.01
N LEU A 217 8.38 -3.65 -9.74
CA LEU A 217 9.36 -3.91 -8.68
C LEU A 217 8.76 -4.88 -7.64
N PRO A 218 8.60 -6.18 -7.96
CA PRO A 218 7.86 -7.12 -7.12
C PRO A 218 8.48 -7.30 -5.72
N GLY A 219 9.80 -7.14 -5.61
CA GLY A 219 10.54 -7.23 -4.36
C GLY A 219 10.06 -6.25 -3.28
N PHE A 220 9.51 -5.09 -3.67
CA PHE A 220 8.93 -4.14 -2.72
C PHE A 220 7.76 -4.75 -1.95
N GLY A 221 6.75 -5.27 -2.65
CA GLY A 221 5.59 -5.88 -2.01
C GLY A 221 5.94 -7.15 -1.22
N GLU A 222 6.92 -7.92 -1.70
CA GLU A 222 7.43 -9.11 -1.01
C GLU A 222 8.10 -8.76 0.32
N LEU A 223 9.04 -7.81 0.29
CA LEU A 223 9.72 -7.33 1.50
C LEU A 223 8.72 -6.67 2.46
N PHE A 224 7.82 -5.84 1.95
CA PHE A 224 6.79 -5.19 2.75
C PHE A 224 5.95 -6.19 3.54
N ARG A 225 5.48 -7.26 2.88
CA ARG A 225 4.71 -8.32 3.56
C ARG A 225 5.56 -9.14 4.53
N LEU A 226 6.84 -9.35 4.23
CA LEU A 226 7.77 -10.02 5.13
C LEU A 226 7.92 -9.24 6.43
N LEU A 227 8.21 -7.93 6.34
CA LEU A 227 8.35 -7.05 7.51
C LEU A 227 7.02 -6.91 8.27
N SER A 228 5.90 -6.80 7.55
CA SER A 228 4.56 -6.70 8.16
C SER A 228 4.18 -7.94 8.96
N TYR A 229 4.72 -9.13 8.62
CA TYR A 229 4.29 -10.38 9.24
C TYR A 229 4.54 -10.42 10.75
N ASP A 230 5.63 -9.80 11.21
CA ASP A 230 5.96 -9.75 12.63
C ASP A 230 4.95 -8.92 13.44
N GLU A 231 4.33 -7.92 12.82
CA GLU A 231 3.34 -7.04 13.46
C GLU A 231 1.91 -7.60 13.33
N ILE A 232 1.50 -8.00 12.13
CA ILE A 232 0.08 -8.32 11.84
C ILE A 232 -0.18 -9.82 11.59
N GLY A 233 0.85 -10.65 11.61
CA GLY A 233 0.76 -12.11 11.44
C GLY A 233 0.09 -12.49 10.12
N THR A 234 -0.83 -13.47 10.16
CA THR A 234 -1.50 -13.97 8.95
C THR A 234 -2.38 -12.95 8.23
N LYS A 235 -2.63 -11.77 8.83
CA LYS A 235 -3.36 -10.69 8.15
C LYS A 235 -2.63 -10.20 6.90
N VAL A 236 -1.30 -10.42 6.79
CA VAL A 236 -0.52 -10.09 5.59
C VAL A 236 -1.06 -10.75 4.30
N VAL A 237 -1.86 -11.82 4.41
CA VAL A 237 -2.50 -12.46 3.26
C VAL A 237 -3.43 -11.47 2.51
N ALA A 238 -4.07 -10.54 3.22
CA ALA A 238 -4.90 -9.49 2.64
C ALA A 238 -4.14 -8.18 2.39
N THR A 239 -2.90 -8.07 2.85
CA THR A 239 -2.07 -6.87 2.67
C THR A 239 -1.56 -6.80 1.24
N ARG A 240 -1.92 -5.73 0.55
CA ARG A 240 -1.45 -5.47 -0.81
C ARG A 240 -0.68 -4.14 -0.83
N ALA A 241 0.54 -4.22 -1.34
CA ALA A 241 1.44 -3.12 -1.63
C ALA A 241 2.17 -3.48 -2.92
N THR A 242 2.45 -2.50 -3.76
CA THR A 242 3.16 -2.70 -5.03
C THR A 242 4.07 -1.51 -5.31
N ALA A 243 5.09 -1.73 -6.14
CA ALA A 243 5.88 -0.65 -6.69
C ALA A 243 6.26 -0.94 -8.13
N GLY A 244 6.62 0.11 -8.85
CA GLY A 244 7.07 0.06 -10.24
C GLY A 244 7.77 1.34 -10.63
N VAL A 245 8.25 1.38 -11.86
CA VAL A 245 8.77 2.60 -12.50
C VAL A 245 7.80 3.00 -13.61
N ILE A 246 7.47 4.28 -13.67
CA ILE A 246 6.66 4.91 -14.72
C ILE A 246 7.46 6.09 -15.25
N GLU A 247 7.80 6.09 -16.54
CA GLU A 247 8.52 7.18 -17.23
C GLU A 247 9.81 7.63 -16.51
N GLY A 248 10.51 6.68 -15.89
CA GLY A 248 11.74 6.96 -15.15
C GLY A 248 11.54 7.39 -13.68
N VAL A 249 10.30 7.45 -13.19
CA VAL A 249 9.95 7.80 -11.81
C VAL A 249 9.49 6.56 -11.03
N PRO A 250 10.12 6.22 -9.89
CA PRO A 250 9.60 5.17 -9.02
C PRO A 250 8.28 5.57 -8.37
N VAL A 251 7.33 4.62 -8.37
CA VAL A 251 6.02 4.76 -7.75
C VAL A 251 5.80 3.63 -6.75
N PHE A 252 5.47 3.99 -5.51
CA PHE A 252 5.21 3.06 -4.41
C PHE A 252 3.77 3.19 -3.93
N CYS A 253 3.03 2.08 -3.88
CA CYS A 253 1.66 2.05 -3.39
C CYS A 253 1.58 1.29 -2.08
N LEU A 254 1.24 2.00 -1.00
CA LEU A 254 1.13 1.51 0.37
C LEU A 254 -0.33 1.37 0.81
N PRO A 255 -0.63 0.48 1.79
CA PRO A 255 -1.92 0.48 2.47
C PRO A 255 -2.24 1.81 3.18
N GLY A 256 -3.53 2.05 3.46
CA GLY A 256 -4.03 3.31 4.03
C GLY A 256 -3.85 3.50 5.56
N SER A 257 -3.34 2.49 6.26
CA SER A 257 -3.10 2.55 7.71
C SER A 257 -1.75 3.19 8.04
N GLU A 258 -1.71 4.01 9.08
CA GLU A 258 -0.52 4.74 9.53
C GLU A 258 0.69 3.83 9.77
N ASN A 259 0.54 2.75 10.55
CA ASN A 259 1.63 1.77 10.77
C ASN A 259 2.21 1.17 9.49
N ALA A 260 1.35 0.89 8.51
CA ALA A 260 1.77 0.32 7.23
C ALA A 260 2.57 1.35 6.41
N VAL A 261 2.18 2.61 6.52
CA VAL A 261 2.85 3.72 5.86
C VAL A 261 4.20 4.01 6.51
N GLU A 262 4.25 4.07 7.83
CA GLU A 262 5.49 4.23 8.60
C GLU A 262 6.48 3.12 8.24
N LEU A 263 6.06 1.86 8.36
CA LEU A 263 6.90 0.70 8.00
C LEU A 263 7.40 0.77 6.56
N GLY A 264 6.50 1.04 5.61
CA GLY A 264 6.86 1.03 4.18
C GLY A 264 7.80 2.19 3.83
N THR A 265 7.55 3.36 4.40
CA THR A 265 8.32 4.57 4.10
C THR A 265 9.69 4.48 4.75
N GLU A 266 9.75 4.27 6.06
CA GLU A 266 11.01 4.27 6.83
C GLU A 266 11.90 3.07 6.55
N ALA A 267 11.34 1.86 6.42
CA ALA A 267 12.17 0.65 6.32
C ALA A 267 12.54 0.30 4.88
N ILE A 268 11.90 0.91 3.89
CA ILE A 268 12.07 0.52 2.47
C ILE A 268 12.25 1.72 1.56
N ILE A 269 11.34 2.70 1.58
CA ILE A 269 11.33 3.76 0.57
C ILE A 269 12.52 4.71 0.77
N THR A 270 12.74 5.23 1.98
CA THR A 270 13.89 6.11 2.29
C THR A 270 15.22 5.47 1.90
N GLU A 271 15.36 4.16 2.11
CA GLU A 271 16.58 3.41 1.80
C GLU A 271 16.80 3.16 0.30
N GLN A 272 15.76 3.22 -0.54
CA GLN A 272 15.81 2.72 -1.92
C GLN A 272 15.38 3.73 -2.99
N ALA A 273 14.54 4.71 -2.66
CA ALA A 273 13.93 5.60 -3.64
C ALA A 273 14.98 6.37 -4.46
N ALA A 274 15.99 6.95 -3.80
CA ALA A 274 17.05 7.71 -4.46
C ALA A 274 17.87 6.85 -5.44
N HIS A 275 18.21 5.63 -5.03
CA HIS A 275 18.93 4.68 -5.86
C HIS A 275 18.10 4.26 -7.09
N ILE A 276 16.81 3.94 -6.88
CA ILE A 276 15.92 3.52 -7.96
C ILE A 276 15.66 4.66 -8.95
N ALA A 277 15.39 5.87 -8.47
CA ALA A 277 15.21 7.05 -9.31
C ALA A 277 16.45 7.34 -10.15
N GLY A 278 17.64 7.26 -9.54
CA GLY A 278 18.92 7.39 -10.23
C GLY A 278 19.21 6.32 -11.28
N LEU A 279 18.75 5.08 -11.05
CA LEU A 279 18.83 3.99 -12.03
C LEU A 279 17.84 4.18 -13.20
N ALA A 280 16.62 4.61 -12.89
CA ALA A 280 15.51 4.69 -13.83
C ALA A 280 15.66 5.83 -14.86
N ARG A 281 16.37 6.91 -14.50
CA ARG A 281 16.59 8.10 -15.35
C ARG A 281 17.82 8.03 -16.25
N ARG A 282 18.54 6.89 -16.27
CA ARG A 282 19.74 6.77 -17.10
C ARG A 282 19.35 6.78 -18.57
N GLU A 283 19.86 7.77 -19.30
CA GLU A 283 19.88 7.71 -20.76
C GLU A 283 20.87 6.62 -21.22
N GLU A 284 20.49 5.85 -22.24
CA GLU A 284 21.31 4.76 -22.82
C GLU A 284 22.64 5.25 -23.46
#